data_AF-A0A1I2QZT0-F1
#
_entry.id   AF-A0A1I2QZT0-F1
#
_cell.length_a   1.000
_cell.length_b   1.000
_cell.length_c   1.000
_cell.angle_alpha   90.00
_cell.angle_beta   90.00
_cell.angle_gamma   90.00
#
_symmetry.space_group_name_H-M   'P 1'
#
loop_
_entity.id
_entity.type
_entity.pdbx_description
1 polymer ?
#
loop_
_entity_poly.entity_id
_entity_poly.type
_entity_poly.pdbx_seq_one_letter_code
_entity_poly.pdbx_strand_id
1 'polypeptide(L)' 'MSKVIKGIKLRLYPNQSQREQLWQMFGNDRFVWNQMLGMAKERYQNNPNSLFVNEYGMNYL' A
#
# COMPACT_ATOMS: atom_id res chain seq x y z
N MET A 1 -34.05 -1.56 -14.50
CA MET A 1 -33.02 -0.83 -15.28
C MET A 1 -31.67 -1.50 -15.04
N SER A 2 -30.96 -1.92 -16.09
CA SER A 2 -29.63 -2.54 -15.96
C SER A 2 -28.56 -1.47 -15.71
N LYS A 3 -27.67 -1.70 -14.75
CA LYS A 3 -26.56 -0.78 -14.43
C LYS A 3 -25.43 -0.98 -15.43
N VAL A 4 -25.17 0.02 -16.29
CA VAL A 4 -24.04 0.01 -17.22
C VAL A 4 -22.79 0.52 -16.50
N ILE A 5 -21.75 -0.30 -16.41
CA ILE A 5 -20.44 0.11 -15.89
C ILE A 5 -19.64 0.69 -17.06
N LYS A 6 -19.25 1.97 -16.95
CA LYS A 6 -18.39 2.64 -17.93
C LYS A 6 -16.99 2.80 -17.36
N GLY A 7 -15.99 2.30 -18.07
CA GLY A 7 -14.59 2.54 -17.76
C GLY A 7 -14.13 3.88 -18.36
N ILE A 8 -13.38 4.67 -17.60
CA ILE A 8 -12.75 5.90 -18.08
C ILE A 8 -11.24 5.63 -18.20
N LYS A 9 -10.67 5.89 -19.39
CA LYS A 9 -9.22 5.84 -19.60
C LYS A 9 -8.63 7.23 -19.45
N LEU A 10 -7.82 7.44 -18.42
CA LEU A 10 -7.12 8.69 -18.19
C LEU A 10 -5.66 8.58 -18.66
N ARG A 11 -5.09 9.65 -19.22
CA ARG A 11 -3.66 9.81 -19.47
C ARG A 11 -3.16 11.02 -18.69
N LEU A 12 -2.08 10.85 -17.95
CA LEU A 12 -1.43 11.93 -17.22
C LEU A 12 -0.27 12.49 -18.06
N TYR A 13 -0.14 13.81 -18.11
CA TYR A 13 0.97 14.52 -18.76
C TYR A 13 1.68 15.42 -17.75
N PRO A 14 2.44 14.83 -16.81
CA PRO A 14 3.10 15.59 -15.76
C PRO A 14 4.23 16.45 -16.30
N ASN A 15 4.41 17.64 -15.71
CA ASN A 15 5.60 18.46 -15.91
C ASN A 15 6.81 17.88 -15.15
N GLN A 16 7.98 18.51 -15.28
CA GLN A 16 9.22 18.00 -14.67
C GLN A 16 9.10 17.77 -13.15
N SER A 17 8.63 18.77 -12.41
CA SER A 17 8.48 18.69 -10.96
C SER A 17 7.48 17.60 -10.54
N GLN A 18 6.37 17.47 -11.27
CA GLN A 18 5.38 16.42 -11.00
C GLN A 18 5.94 15.02 -11.24
N ARG A 19 6.80 14.83 -12.26
CA ARG A 19 7.47 13.54 -12.49
C ARG A 19 8.37 13.16 -11.33
N GLU A 20 9.13 14.10 -10.81
CA GLU A 20 10.02 13.89 -9.66
C GLU A 20 9.21 13.54 -8.40
N GLN A 21 8.11 14.25 -8.16
CA GLN A 21 7.19 13.96 -7.06
C GLN A 21 6.57 12.56 -7.17
N LEU A 22 6.15 12.15 -8.38
CA LEU A 22 5.61 10.80 -8.61
C LEU A 22 6.67 9.73 -8.32
N TRP A 23 7.90 9.92 -8.79
CA TRP A 23 9.00 9.01 -8.48
C TRP A 23 9.27 8.90 -6.99
N GLN A 24 9.28 10.04 -6.28
CA GLN A 24 9.45 10.05 -4.83
C GLN A 24 8.30 9.33 -4.13
N MET A 25 7.06 9.57 -4.54
CA MET A 25 5.87 8.92 -3.98
C MET A 25 5.96 7.39 -4.12
N PHE A 26 6.22 6.88 -5.33
CA PHE A 26 6.37 5.44 -5.55
C PHE A 26 7.53 4.84 -4.75
N GLY A 27 8.63 5.58 -4.62
CA GLY A 27 9.77 5.17 -3.81
C GLY A 27 9.42 5.08 -2.32
N ASN A 28 8.76 6.10 -1.79
CA ASN A 28 8.32 6.15 -0.39
C ASN A 28 7.35 5.02 -0.07
N ASP A 29 6.33 4.83 -0.89
CA ASP A 29 5.31 3.79 -0.70
C ASP A 29 5.96 2.40 -0.67
N ARG A 30 6.86 2.13 -1.63
CA ARG A 30 7.60 0.86 -1.68
C ARG A 30 8.50 0.68 -0.47
N PHE A 31 9.18 1.73 -0.03
CA PHE A 31 10.06 1.67 1.14
C PHE A 31 9.27 1.27 2.39
N VAL A 32 8.19 2.00 2.70
CA VAL A 32 7.35 1.73 3.88
C VAL A 32 6.72 0.34 3.79
N TRP A 33 6.20 -0.04 2.62
CA TRP A 33 5.64 -1.37 2.40
C TRP A 33 6.64 -2.48 2.71
N ASN A 34 7.87 -2.37 2.18
CA ASN A 34 8.89 -3.40 2.39
C ASN A 34 9.32 -3.51 3.85
N GLN A 35 9.39 -2.39 4.58
CA GLN A 35 9.65 -2.39 6.02
C GLN A 35 8.56 -3.14 6.77
N MET A 36 7.28 -2.79 6.53
CA MET A 36 6.14 -3.47 7.18
C MET A 36 6.07 -4.95 6.81
N LEU A 37 6.35 -5.30 5.56
CA LEU A 37 6.40 -6.69 5.11
C LEU A 37 7.53 -7.47 5.79
N GLY A 38 8.70 -6.84 6.00
CA GLY A 38 9.81 -7.42 6.75
C GLY A 38 9.40 -7.77 8.18
N MET A 39 8.83 -6.79 8.89
CA MET A 39 8.31 -6.99 10.24
C MET A 39 7.26 -8.11 10.31
N ALA A 40 6.34 -8.17 9.34
CA ALA A 40 5.33 -9.22 9.29
C ALA A 40 5.94 -10.61 9.10
N LYS A 41 6.98 -10.74 8.26
CA LYS A 41 7.71 -11.99 8.06
C LYS A 41 8.45 -12.43 9.32
N GLU A 42 9.16 -11.52 9.97
CA GLU A 42 9.87 -11.80 11.23
C GLU A 42 8.90 -12.25 12.33
N ARG A 43 7.78 -11.55 12.47
CA ARG A 43 6.72 -11.93 13.41
C ARG A 43 6.19 -13.35 13.16
N TYR A 44 5.95 -13.70 11.90
CA TYR A 44 5.49 -15.04 11.52
C TYR A 44 6.55 -16.11 11.82
N GLN A 45 7.83 -15.85 11.51
CA GLN A 45 8.94 -16.75 11.84
C GLN A 45 9.05 -17.00 13.35
N ASN A 46 8.85 -15.96 14.16
CA ASN A 46 8.91 -16.04 15.62
C ASN A 46 7.69 -16.75 16.23
N ASN A 47 6.51 -16.60 15.64
CA ASN A 47 5.29 -17.28 16.06
C ASN A 47 4.35 -17.52 14.85
N PRO A 48 4.33 -18.73 14.27
CA PRO A 48 3.49 -19.04 13.11
C PRO A 48 1.98 -18.94 13.39
N ASN A 49 1.56 -19.03 14.65
CA ASN A 49 0.16 -18.87 15.06
C ASN A 49 -0.21 -17.39 15.30
N SER A 50 0.74 -16.46 15.10
CA SER A 50 0.47 -15.03 15.27
C SER A 50 -0.44 -14.53 14.16
N LEU A 51 -1.62 -14.06 14.53
CA LEU A 51 -2.58 -13.47 13.58
C LEU A 51 -2.12 -12.08 13.17
N PHE A 52 -2.35 -11.72 11.90
CA PHE A 52 -2.15 -10.35 11.45
C PHE A 52 -3.04 -9.40 12.27
N VAL A 53 -2.48 -8.28 12.75
CA VAL A 53 -3.31 -7.33 13.53
C VAL A 53 -4.24 -6.64 12.54
N ASN A 54 -5.55 -6.83 12.71
CA ASN A 54 -6.54 -6.07 11.97
C ASN A 54 -6.75 -4.70 12.62
N GLU A 55 -7.51 -3.83 11.96
CA GLU A 55 -7.82 -2.47 12.46
C GLU A 55 -8.31 -2.48 13.92
N TYR A 56 -9.17 -3.43 14.29
CA TYR A 56 -9.68 -3.56 15.65
C TYR A 56 -8.61 -3.97 16.66
N GLY A 57 -7.66 -4.83 16.27
CA GLY A 57 -6.58 -5.27 17.13
C GLY A 57 -5.55 -4.18 17.45
N MET A 58 -5.41 -3.17 16.59
CA MET A 58 -4.48 -2.04 16.82
C MET A 58 -4.99 -1.04 17.87
N ASN A 59 -6.31 -0.96 18.08
CA ASN A 59 -6.92 -0.05 19.06
C ASN A 59 -6.76 -0.49 20.53
N TYR A 60 -6.28 -1.71 20.78
CA TYR A 60 -6.16 -2.31 22.11
C TYR A 60 -4.72 -2.73 22.47
N LEU A 61 -3.73 -2.23 21.70
CA LEU A 61 -2.29 -2.34 22.01
C LEU A 61 -1.81 -1.07 22.74
#